data_AF-A0A7X8RLB4-F1
#
_entry.id   AF-A0A7X8RLB4-F1
#
_cell.length_a   1.000
_cell.length_b   1.000
_cell.length_c   1.000
_cell.angle_alpha   90.00
_cell.angle_beta   90.00
_cell.angle_gamma   90.00
#
_symmetry.space_group_name_H-M   'P 1'
#
loop_
_entity.id
_entity.type
_entity.pdbx_description
1 polymer ?
#
loop_
_entity_poly.entity_id
_entity_poly.type
_entity_poly.pdbx_seq_one_letter_code
_entity_poly.pdbx_strand_id
1 'polypeptide(L)'
;MGLWTNKQAFEVYLEEKYGKDFVIEEISFDFFNTRKYNAYAYAKDEPDLLFYVGQNRYTGETEDGYTSEIWGAAAKEEIGPLIEKAFPDNFNYGVDILPHENYKEVYPIPDYKEYTTVQVGISLDQIRVDTSNNEKEIERAFFLLQALKEKGVPLHHFGISYKNRTLQLQEEDIPKINSLEDLEEYLVLYRR
;
A
#
# COMPACT_ATOMS: atom_id res chain seq x y z
N MET A 1 11.99 -34.26 2.63
CA MET A 1 12.53 -33.03 3.26
C MET A 1 11.64 -32.68 4.43
N GLY A 2 12.22 -32.38 5.59
CA GLY A 2 11.47 -32.12 6.83
C GLY A 2 11.17 -30.63 7.04
N LEU A 3 10.30 -30.30 7.99
CA LEU A 3 9.93 -28.91 8.31
C LEU A 3 11.15 -28.02 8.62
N TRP A 4 12.13 -28.56 9.36
CA TRP A 4 13.36 -27.88 9.74
C TRP A 4 14.24 -27.47 8.55
N THR A 5 14.21 -28.24 7.45
CA THR A 5 15.02 -27.91 6.26
C THR A 5 14.44 -26.74 5.47
N ASN A 6 13.12 -26.51 5.52
CA ASN A 6 12.52 -25.38 4.81
C ASN A 6 12.72 -24.06 5.55
N LYS A 7 12.76 -24.09 6.89
CA LYS A 7 13.05 -22.90 7.70
C LYS A 7 14.44 -22.35 7.39
N GLN A 8 15.43 -23.22 7.45
CA GLN A 8 16.80 -22.87 7.11
C GLN A 8 16.92 -22.43 5.63
N ALA A 9 16.16 -23.05 4.72
CA ALA A 9 16.18 -22.65 3.32
C ALA A 9 15.62 -21.23 3.10
N PHE A 10 14.56 -20.84 3.82
CA PHE A 10 14.03 -19.48 3.76
C PHE A 10 14.99 -18.47 4.42
N GLU A 11 15.60 -18.81 5.56
CA GLU A 11 16.62 -17.97 6.22
C GLU A 11 17.79 -17.69 5.26
N VAL A 12 18.41 -18.74 4.72
CA VAL A 12 19.55 -18.63 3.79
C VAL A 12 19.17 -17.83 2.54
N TYR A 13 18.00 -18.09 1.95
CA TYR A 13 17.53 -17.36 0.78
C TYR A 13 17.46 -15.85 1.03
N LEU A 14 16.87 -15.43 2.15
CA LEU A 14 16.74 -14.01 2.49
C LEU A 14 18.10 -13.39 2.84
N GLU A 15 18.93 -14.09 3.61
CA GLU A 15 20.28 -13.65 3.98
C GLU A 15 21.18 -13.45 2.75
N GLU A 16 21.16 -14.39 1.79
CA GLU A 16 21.92 -14.27 0.55
C GLU A 16 21.40 -13.14 -0.35
N LYS A 17 20.07 -12.95 -0.40
CA LYS A 17 19.42 -11.95 -1.27
C LYS A 17 19.62 -10.51 -0.76
N TYR A 18 19.50 -10.30 0.54
CA TYR A 18 19.49 -8.96 1.15
C TYR A 18 20.74 -8.63 1.97
N GLY A 19 21.60 -9.62 2.26
CA GLY A 19 22.80 -9.40 3.08
C GLY A 19 22.48 -8.96 4.52
N LYS A 20 21.31 -9.35 5.04
CA LYS A 20 20.81 -9.06 6.39
C LYS A 20 20.39 -10.35 7.08
N ASP A 21 20.41 -10.35 8.41
CA ASP A 21 19.90 -11.45 9.22
C ASP A 21 18.37 -11.40 9.33
N PHE A 22 17.71 -12.53 9.10
CA PHE A 22 16.25 -12.65 9.22
C PHE A 22 15.84 -13.66 10.29
N VAL A 23 14.61 -13.52 10.76
CA VAL A 23 13.93 -14.51 11.60
C VAL A 23 12.73 -15.02 10.84
N ILE A 24 12.65 -16.34 10.67
CA ILE A 24 11.46 -17.01 10.14
C ILE A 24 10.57 -17.41 11.31
N GLU A 25 9.29 -17.05 11.25
CA GLU A 25 8.27 -17.48 12.20
C GLU A 25 7.94 -18.97 12.02
N GLU A 26 6.78 -19.41 12.53
CA GLU A 26 6.33 -20.79 12.35
C GLU A 26 6.01 -21.06 10.87
N ILE A 27 6.59 -22.14 10.34
CA ILE A 27 6.30 -22.59 8.97
C ILE A 27 4.96 -23.30 8.94
N SER A 28 4.14 -22.92 7.97
CA SER A 28 2.92 -23.64 7.61
C SER A 28 3.11 -24.40 6.29
N PHE A 29 2.35 -25.49 6.13
CA PHE A 29 2.23 -26.21 4.86
C PHE A 29 0.79 -26.12 4.37
N ASP A 30 0.58 -25.47 3.24
CA ASP A 30 -0.75 -25.39 2.63
C ASP A 30 -1.01 -26.66 1.82
N PHE A 31 -1.68 -27.63 2.44
CA PHE A 31 -2.00 -28.90 1.80
C PHE A 31 -3.06 -28.78 0.68
N PHE A 32 -4.00 -27.83 0.82
CA PHE A 32 -5.23 -27.83 0.02
C PHE A 32 -5.12 -27.01 -1.25
N ASN A 33 -4.40 -25.88 -1.24
CA ASN A 33 -4.36 -25.01 -2.42
C ASN A 33 -3.07 -25.16 -3.20
N THR A 34 -1.92 -25.11 -2.53
CA THR A 34 -0.62 -25.00 -3.21
C THR A 34 0.26 -26.24 -3.06
N ARG A 35 0.07 -27.02 -1.98
CA ARG A 35 1.01 -28.08 -1.52
C ARG A 35 2.42 -27.53 -1.33
N LYS A 36 2.52 -26.31 -0.79
CA LYS A 36 3.76 -25.55 -0.59
C LYS A 36 3.94 -25.13 0.86
N TYR A 37 5.19 -24.91 1.23
CA TYR A 37 5.56 -24.30 2.50
C TYR A 37 5.54 -22.77 2.40
N ASN A 38 5.09 -22.12 3.46
CA ASN A 38 5.12 -20.67 3.62
C ASN A 38 5.30 -20.32 5.10
N ALA A 39 5.72 -19.09 5.35
CA ALA A 39 5.89 -18.51 6.67
C ALA A 39 5.77 -16.99 6.59
N TYR A 40 5.78 -16.37 7.75
CA TYR A 40 6.13 -14.96 7.88
C TYR A 40 7.58 -14.82 8.35
N ALA A 41 8.20 -13.70 8.00
CA ALA A 41 9.56 -13.36 8.34
C ALA A 41 9.68 -11.87 8.67
N TYR A 42 10.74 -11.52 9.41
CA TYR A 42 11.14 -10.13 9.65
C TYR A 42 12.67 -10.04 9.75
N ALA A 43 13.23 -8.87 9.43
CA ALA A 43 14.66 -8.62 9.62
C ALA A 43 14.95 -8.39 11.11
N LYS A 44 16.06 -8.90 11.65
CA LYS A 44 16.35 -8.80 13.11
C LYS A 44 16.46 -7.35 13.60
N ASP A 45 16.87 -6.43 12.74
CA ASP A 45 16.99 -5.00 12.99
C ASP A 45 15.66 -4.23 12.83
N GLU A 46 14.66 -4.84 12.18
CA GLU A 46 13.35 -4.25 11.87
C GLU A 46 12.21 -5.25 12.15
N PRO A 47 11.97 -5.63 13.43
CA PRO A 47 11.03 -6.70 13.77
C PRO A 47 9.55 -6.36 13.53
N ASP A 48 9.21 -5.08 13.39
CA ASP A 48 7.84 -4.64 13.14
C ASP A 48 7.43 -4.81 11.65
N LEU A 49 8.40 -5.04 10.76
CA LEU A 49 8.16 -5.24 9.33
C LEU A 49 8.02 -6.74 9.00
N LEU A 50 6.82 -7.27 9.23
CA LEU A 50 6.49 -8.66 8.94
C LEU A 50 6.12 -8.84 7.47
N PHE A 51 6.74 -9.80 6.78
CA PHE A 51 6.48 -10.09 5.38
C PHE A 51 6.33 -11.59 5.11
N TYR A 52 5.66 -11.93 4.01
CA TYR A 52 5.51 -13.31 3.57
C TYR A 52 6.83 -13.85 2.98
N VAL A 53 7.14 -15.11 3.27
CA VAL A 53 8.12 -15.90 2.50
C VAL A 53 7.56 -17.30 2.27
N GLY A 54 7.72 -17.82 1.08
CA GLY A 54 7.19 -19.15 0.76
C GLY A 54 7.62 -19.65 -0.60
N GLN A 55 7.02 -20.75 -1.02
CA GLN A 55 7.31 -21.33 -2.32
C GLN A 55 6.24 -20.98 -3.33
N ASN A 56 6.68 -20.49 -4.49
CA ASN A 56 5.80 -20.20 -5.61
C ASN A 56 4.96 -21.45 -5.97
N ARG A 57 3.66 -21.25 -6.15
CA ARG A 57 2.71 -22.34 -6.43
C ARG A 57 3.03 -23.12 -7.71
N TYR A 58 3.65 -22.48 -8.71
CA TYR A 58 3.91 -23.08 -10.02
C TYR A 58 5.35 -23.57 -10.16
N THR A 59 6.34 -22.76 -9.79
CA THR A 59 7.76 -23.11 -9.96
C THR A 59 8.30 -23.87 -8.75
N GLY A 60 7.74 -23.63 -7.57
CA GLY A 60 8.26 -24.14 -6.29
C GLY A 60 9.52 -23.43 -5.79
N GLU A 61 10.00 -22.43 -6.51
CA GLU A 61 11.10 -21.56 -6.09
C GLU A 61 10.66 -20.71 -4.89
N THR A 62 11.60 -20.32 -4.05
CA THR A 62 11.33 -19.41 -2.93
C THR A 62 11.05 -18.01 -3.46
N GLU A 63 9.99 -17.40 -2.96
CA GLU A 63 9.59 -16.01 -3.19
C GLU A 63 9.29 -15.35 -1.85
N ASP A 64 9.38 -14.03 -1.79
CA ASP A 64 9.11 -13.25 -0.59
C ASP A 64 8.42 -11.92 -0.91
N GLY A 65 7.91 -11.28 0.13
CA GLY A 65 7.26 -9.97 0.07
C GLY A 65 8.07 -8.82 0.67
N TYR A 66 9.36 -9.01 0.99
CA TYR A 66 10.13 -8.04 1.78
C TYR A 66 10.18 -6.66 1.12
N THR A 67 10.46 -6.61 -0.19
CA THR A 67 10.51 -5.35 -0.94
C THR A 67 9.16 -4.62 -0.93
N SER A 68 8.07 -5.36 -1.07
CA SER A 68 6.72 -4.80 -1.05
C SER A 68 6.38 -4.19 0.31
N GLU A 69 6.73 -4.87 1.41
CA GLU A 69 6.51 -4.32 2.76
C GLU A 69 7.37 -3.09 3.04
N ILE A 70 8.65 -3.09 2.62
CA ILE A 70 9.53 -1.91 2.73
C ILE A 70 8.94 -0.71 2.01
N TRP A 71 8.51 -0.89 0.76
CA TRP A 71 7.89 0.19 -0.02
C TRP A 71 6.55 0.64 0.55
N GLY A 72 5.72 -0.29 1.04
CA GLY A 72 4.45 0.02 1.68
C GLY A 72 4.64 0.84 2.95
N ALA A 73 5.62 0.47 3.78
CA ALA A 73 6.00 1.21 4.97
C ALA A 73 6.51 2.62 4.63
N ALA A 74 7.40 2.75 3.64
CA ALA A 74 7.93 4.04 3.19
C ALA A 74 6.82 4.96 2.65
N ALA A 75 5.92 4.44 1.81
CA ALA A 75 4.78 5.18 1.29
C ALA A 75 3.84 5.64 2.42
N LYS A 76 3.57 4.76 3.39
CA LYS A 76 2.72 5.09 4.55
C LYS A 76 3.35 6.13 5.46
N GLU A 77 4.66 6.07 5.70
CA GLU A 77 5.40 7.06 6.49
C GLU A 77 5.37 8.44 5.83
N GLU A 78 5.48 8.51 4.49
CA GLU A 78 5.43 9.77 3.76
C GLU A 78 4.00 10.36 3.67
N ILE A 79 3.00 9.51 3.42
CA ILE A 79 1.63 9.92 3.07
C ILE A 79 0.71 10.03 4.29
N GLY A 80 0.86 9.12 5.26
CA GLY A 80 0.01 9.05 6.45
C GLY A 80 -0.13 10.39 7.18
N PRO A 81 0.98 11.08 7.52
CA PRO A 81 0.92 12.38 8.19
C PRO A 81 0.18 13.47 7.40
N LEU A 82 0.17 13.40 6.06
CA LEU A 82 -0.59 14.34 5.23
C LEU A 82 -2.09 14.07 5.33
N ILE A 83 -2.48 12.79 5.31
CA ILE A 83 -3.88 12.38 5.49
C ILE A 83 -4.36 12.77 6.88
N GLU A 84 -3.62 12.44 7.94
CA GLU A 84 -3.95 12.78 9.32
C GLU A 84 -4.10 14.30 9.52
N LYS A 85 -3.25 15.10 8.88
CA LYS A 85 -3.34 16.56 8.90
C LYS A 85 -4.58 17.09 8.18
N ALA A 86 -4.95 16.50 7.04
CA ALA A 86 -6.14 16.88 6.29
C ALA A 86 -7.44 16.37 6.96
N PHE A 87 -7.36 15.25 7.66
CA PHE A 87 -8.45 14.56 8.32
C PHE A 87 -8.09 14.19 9.76
N PRO A 88 -8.33 15.07 10.76
CA PRO A 88 -7.98 14.77 12.14
C PRO A 88 -9.00 13.90 12.90
N ASP A 89 -10.24 13.82 12.42
CA ASP A 89 -11.35 13.21 13.16
C ASP A 89 -11.99 12.01 12.42
N ASN A 90 -12.17 10.89 13.12
CA ASN A 90 -13.04 9.76 12.78
C ASN A 90 -12.92 9.25 11.33
N PHE A 91 -11.69 8.99 10.90
CA PHE A 91 -11.38 8.47 9.58
C PHE A 91 -10.59 7.17 9.67
N ASN A 92 -10.68 6.37 8.62
CA ASN A 92 -9.76 5.27 8.36
C ASN A 92 -9.13 5.51 6.99
N TYR A 93 -7.90 5.07 6.77
CA TYR A 93 -7.25 5.22 5.48
C TYR A 93 -6.38 4.02 5.13
N GLY A 94 -6.24 3.78 3.84
CA GLY A 94 -5.30 2.84 3.24
C GLY A 94 -4.32 3.61 2.33
N VAL A 95 -3.07 3.18 2.38
CA VAL A 95 -2.02 3.57 1.43
C VAL A 95 -1.43 2.26 0.93
N ASP A 96 -1.80 1.90 -0.29
CA ASP A 96 -1.38 0.64 -0.91
C ASP A 96 -0.45 0.96 -2.09
N ILE A 97 0.55 0.11 -2.30
CA ILE A 97 1.46 0.22 -3.43
C ILE A 97 1.11 -0.80 -4.52
N LEU A 98 1.32 -0.43 -5.77
CA LEU A 98 1.18 -1.30 -6.92
C LEU A 98 2.49 -1.31 -7.70
N PRO A 99 3.24 -2.42 -7.68
CA PRO A 99 4.44 -2.55 -8.50
C PRO A 99 4.10 -2.47 -10.00
N HIS A 100 4.96 -1.82 -10.79
CA HIS A 100 4.87 -1.88 -12.24
C HIS A 100 5.05 -3.32 -12.74
N GLU A 101 4.31 -3.72 -13.78
CA GLU A 101 4.31 -5.10 -14.31
C GLU A 101 5.71 -5.63 -14.68
N ASN A 102 6.62 -4.73 -15.04
CA ASN A 102 7.98 -5.07 -15.47
C ASN A 102 9.02 -4.95 -14.34
N TYR A 103 8.60 -4.71 -13.10
CA TYR A 103 9.53 -4.66 -11.98
C TYR A 103 10.22 -6.01 -11.81
N LYS A 104 11.54 -5.96 -11.61
CA LYS A 104 12.34 -7.09 -11.17
C LYS A 104 12.96 -6.69 -9.85
N GLU A 105 12.92 -7.60 -8.89
CA GLU A 105 13.54 -7.36 -7.59
C GLU A 105 15.03 -7.04 -7.75
N VAL A 106 15.43 -5.89 -7.20
CA VAL A 106 16.81 -5.42 -7.21
C VAL A 106 17.21 -5.09 -5.78
N TYR A 107 18.47 -5.38 -5.44
CA TYR A 107 19.10 -4.95 -4.20
C TYR A 107 20.32 -4.07 -4.51
N PRO A 108 20.52 -2.91 -3.83
CA PRO A 108 19.70 -2.36 -2.74
C PRO A 108 18.27 -2.00 -3.20
N ILE A 109 17.32 -2.07 -2.28
CA ILE A 109 15.91 -1.74 -2.55
C ILE A 109 15.84 -0.24 -2.91
N PRO A 110 15.37 0.14 -4.12
CA PRO A 110 15.29 1.53 -4.55
C PRO A 110 14.12 2.25 -3.88
N ASP A 111 14.01 3.56 -4.11
CA ASP A 111 12.85 4.34 -3.65
C ASP A 111 11.56 3.78 -4.29
N TYR A 112 10.48 3.72 -3.51
CA TYR A 112 9.21 3.14 -3.96
C TYR A 112 8.65 3.86 -5.19
N LYS A 113 8.92 5.17 -5.35
CA LYS A 113 8.42 5.98 -6.46
C LYS A 113 9.02 5.60 -7.81
N GLU A 114 10.12 4.85 -7.85
CA GLU A 114 10.77 4.43 -9.09
C GLU A 114 10.04 3.30 -9.80
N TYR A 115 9.41 2.40 -9.04
CA TYR A 115 8.88 1.12 -9.55
C TYR A 115 7.46 0.81 -9.12
N THR A 116 6.81 1.72 -8.41
CA THR A 116 5.44 1.54 -7.95
C THR A 116 4.57 2.75 -8.25
N THR A 117 3.27 2.51 -8.27
CA THR A 117 2.26 3.54 -8.08
C THR A 117 1.56 3.35 -6.74
N VAL A 118 0.85 4.38 -6.29
CA VAL A 118 0.18 4.40 -4.98
C VAL A 118 -1.34 4.53 -5.14
N GLN A 119 -2.08 3.74 -4.37
CA GLN A 119 -3.50 3.92 -4.14
C GLN A 119 -3.73 4.52 -2.75
N VAL A 120 -4.50 5.62 -2.70
CA VAL A 120 -4.90 6.27 -1.45
C VAL A 120 -6.40 6.17 -1.31
N GLY A 121 -6.86 5.47 -0.27
CA GLY A 121 -8.27 5.35 0.06
C GLY A 121 -8.55 5.93 1.45
N ILE A 122 -9.52 6.83 1.57
CA ILE A 122 -9.92 7.44 2.85
C ILE A 122 -11.42 7.17 3.07
N SER A 123 -11.78 6.69 4.25
CA SER A 123 -13.15 6.47 4.69
C SER A 123 -13.50 7.47 5.79
N LEU A 124 -14.58 8.22 5.55
CA LEU A 124 -15.18 9.23 6.41
C LEU A 124 -16.65 8.86 6.65
N ASP A 125 -16.90 7.61 7.04
CA ASP A 125 -18.25 7.01 7.13
C ASP A 125 -19.21 7.72 8.10
N GLN A 126 -18.68 8.56 8.99
CA GLN A 126 -19.46 9.37 9.92
C GLN A 126 -19.84 10.74 9.36
N ILE A 127 -19.17 11.20 8.30
CA ILE A 127 -19.41 12.50 7.68
C ILE A 127 -20.44 12.36 6.57
N ARG A 128 -21.58 13.04 6.73
CA ARG A 128 -22.55 13.25 5.64
C ARG A 128 -22.22 14.56 4.94
N VAL A 129 -22.07 14.54 3.62
CA VAL A 129 -21.87 15.74 2.82
C VAL A 129 -23.21 16.34 2.42
N ASP A 130 -23.44 17.59 2.80
CA ASP A 130 -24.59 18.41 2.46
C ASP A 130 -24.18 19.86 2.16
N THR A 131 -25.14 20.75 1.93
CA THR A 131 -24.88 22.14 1.55
C THR A 131 -24.09 22.93 2.60
N SER A 132 -24.07 22.50 3.87
CA SER A 132 -23.37 23.20 4.94
C SER A 132 -21.87 22.85 5.05
N ASN A 133 -21.43 21.72 4.47
CA ASN A 133 -20.04 21.27 4.57
C ASN A 133 -19.40 20.84 3.23
N ASN A 134 -20.15 20.83 2.12
CA ASN A 134 -19.64 20.44 0.80
C ASN A 134 -18.33 21.13 0.42
N GLU A 135 -18.30 22.46 0.50
CA GLU A 135 -17.12 23.28 0.16
C GLU A 135 -15.90 22.88 1.01
N LYS A 136 -16.07 22.80 2.33
CA LYS A 136 -15.01 22.39 3.26
C LYS A 136 -14.45 20.99 2.92
N GLU A 137 -15.31 20.02 2.62
CA GLU A 137 -14.86 18.65 2.34
C GLU A 137 -14.15 18.54 0.98
N ILE A 138 -14.59 19.30 -0.03
CA ILE A 138 -13.90 19.40 -1.32
C ILE A 138 -12.55 20.08 -1.16
N GLU A 139 -12.47 21.18 -0.41
CA GLU A 139 -11.21 21.87 -0.11
C GLU A 139 -10.19 20.95 0.54
N ARG A 140 -10.60 20.18 1.56
CA ARG A 140 -9.72 19.22 2.24
C ARG A 140 -9.20 18.15 1.29
N ALA A 141 -10.08 17.59 0.48
CA ALA A 141 -9.72 16.60 -0.53
C ALA A 141 -8.73 17.17 -1.56
N PHE A 142 -8.99 18.39 -2.05
CA PHE A 142 -8.15 19.07 -3.03
C PHE A 142 -6.77 19.39 -2.47
N PHE A 143 -6.68 19.98 -1.28
CA PHE A 143 -5.38 20.32 -0.69
C PHE A 143 -4.55 19.08 -0.35
N LEU A 144 -5.18 17.98 0.06
CA LEU A 144 -4.47 16.71 0.21
C LEU A 144 -3.93 16.23 -1.15
N LEU A 145 -4.76 16.23 -2.20
CA LEU A 145 -4.33 15.81 -3.54
C LEU A 145 -3.16 16.65 -4.06
N GLN A 146 -3.20 17.97 -3.88
CA GLN A 146 -2.08 18.85 -4.26
C GLN A 146 -0.82 18.55 -3.46
N ALA A 147 -0.92 18.35 -2.14
CA ALA A 147 0.24 18.01 -1.31
C ALA A 147 0.90 16.68 -1.75
N LEU A 148 0.11 15.69 -2.18
CA LEU A 148 0.63 14.43 -2.73
C LEU A 148 1.30 14.64 -4.10
N LYS A 149 0.71 15.46 -4.98
CA LYS A 149 1.29 15.83 -6.28
C LYS A 149 2.62 16.59 -6.10
N GLU A 150 2.68 17.55 -5.18
CA GLU A 150 3.88 18.33 -4.88
C GLU A 150 5.03 17.47 -4.34
N LYS A 151 4.71 16.41 -3.58
CA LYS A 151 5.68 15.40 -3.13
C LYS A 151 6.12 14.42 -4.22
N GLY A 152 5.54 14.51 -5.42
CA GLY A 152 5.83 13.59 -6.52
C GLY A 152 5.39 12.16 -6.23
N VAL A 153 4.32 11.96 -5.45
CA VAL A 153 3.75 10.62 -5.24
C VAL A 153 3.15 10.12 -6.56
N PRO A 154 3.55 8.94 -7.07
CA PRO A 154 3.02 8.37 -8.30
C PRO A 154 1.63 7.77 -8.07
N LEU A 155 0.60 8.60 -7.95
CA LEU A 155 -0.75 8.14 -7.66
C LEU A 155 -1.36 7.39 -8.85
N HIS A 156 -1.83 6.17 -8.60
CA HIS A 156 -2.71 5.42 -9.51
C HIS A 156 -4.18 5.56 -9.13
N HIS A 157 -4.48 5.75 -7.85
CA HIS A 157 -5.84 5.97 -7.37
C HIS A 157 -5.87 6.91 -6.18
N PHE A 158 -6.88 7.79 -6.15
CA PHE A 158 -7.20 8.63 -5.00
C PHE A 158 -8.70 8.61 -4.75
N GLY A 159 -9.11 8.11 -3.58
CA GLY A 159 -10.50 7.94 -3.23
C GLY A 159 -10.84 8.43 -1.83
N ILE A 160 -11.98 9.10 -1.71
CA ILE A 160 -12.58 9.48 -0.41
C ILE A 160 -14.03 9.03 -0.40
N SER A 161 -14.38 8.19 0.56
CA SER A 161 -15.75 7.73 0.79
C SER A 161 -16.35 8.43 2.00
N TYR A 162 -17.48 9.10 1.79
CA TYR A 162 -18.30 9.70 2.84
C TYR A 162 -19.55 8.85 3.09
N LYS A 163 -20.33 9.18 4.12
CA LYS A 163 -21.58 8.47 4.45
C LYS A 163 -22.59 8.38 3.29
N ASN A 164 -22.63 9.39 2.42
CA ASN A 164 -23.63 9.52 1.35
C ASN A 164 -23.03 9.88 -0.02
N ARG A 165 -21.72 10.08 -0.10
CA ARG A 165 -21.03 10.49 -1.32
C ARG A 165 -19.69 9.78 -1.44
N THR A 166 -19.15 9.73 -2.64
CA THR A 166 -17.79 9.26 -2.89
C THR A 166 -17.12 10.15 -3.91
N LEU A 167 -15.81 10.29 -3.76
CA LEU A 167 -14.90 10.92 -4.70
C LEU A 167 -13.90 9.85 -5.10
N GLN A 168 -13.76 9.61 -6.40
CA GLN A 168 -12.88 8.56 -6.93
C GLN A 168 -12.15 9.13 -8.16
N LEU A 169 -10.83 9.20 -8.10
CA LEU A 169 -9.97 9.59 -9.20
C LEU A 169 -9.11 8.38 -9.60
N GLN A 170 -9.11 8.07 -10.90
CA GLN A 170 -8.16 7.12 -11.49
C GLN A 170 -6.90 7.85 -11.97
N GLU A 171 -5.87 7.10 -12.31
CA GLU A 171 -4.57 7.61 -12.76
C GLU A 171 -4.70 8.66 -13.87
N GLU A 172 -5.59 8.46 -14.83
CA GLU A 172 -5.84 9.38 -15.93
C GLU A 172 -6.56 10.69 -15.53
N ASP A 173 -7.22 10.72 -14.38
CA ASP A 173 -8.00 11.87 -13.90
C ASP A 173 -7.17 12.79 -13.01
N ILE A 174 -6.27 12.24 -12.21
CA ILE A 174 -5.44 12.96 -11.24
C ILE A 174 -4.67 14.16 -11.84
N PRO A 175 -4.06 14.06 -13.04
CA PRO A 175 -3.38 15.19 -13.67
C PRO A 175 -4.32 16.32 -14.10
N LYS A 176 -5.61 16.03 -14.33
CA LYS A 176 -6.61 16.98 -14.80
C LYS A 176 -7.10 17.91 -13.69
N ILE A 177 -6.98 17.50 -12.42
CA ILE A 177 -7.45 18.27 -11.27
C ILE A 177 -6.47 19.39 -10.92
N ASN A 178 -6.86 20.63 -11.25
CA ASN A 178 -6.06 21.84 -11.03
C ASN A 178 -6.81 22.92 -10.23
N SER A 179 -8.10 22.71 -9.95
CA SER A 179 -8.97 23.60 -9.17
C SER A 179 -9.94 22.82 -8.29
N LEU A 180 -10.66 23.52 -7.40
CA LEU A 180 -11.71 22.92 -6.58
C LEU A 180 -12.90 22.49 -7.45
N GLU A 181 -13.21 23.28 -8.46
CA GLU A 181 -14.28 23.04 -9.43
C GLU A 181 -14.03 21.73 -10.20
N ASP A 182 -12.80 21.47 -10.64
CA ASP A 182 -12.45 20.21 -11.32
C ASP A 182 -12.72 19.00 -10.42
N LEU A 183 -12.45 19.13 -9.12
CA LEU A 183 -12.61 18.03 -8.16
C LEU A 183 -14.08 17.80 -7.79
N GLU A 184 -14.88 18.87 -7.74
CA GLU A 184 -16.31 18.80 -7.41
C GLU A 184 -17.08 17.91 -8.40
N GLU A 185 -16.66 17.88 -9.68
CA GLU A 185 -17.26 17.02 -10.71
C GLU A 185 -17.19 15.52 -10.38
N TYR A 186 -16.21 15.12 -9.55
CA TYR A 186 -16.00 13.73 -9.15
C TYR A 186 -16.71 13.35 -7.84
N LEU A 187 -17.31 14.31 -7.13
CA LEU A 187 -18.03 14.06 -5.88
C LEU A 187 -19.48 13.63 -6.13
N VAL A 188 -19.70 12.33 -6.24
CA VAL A 188 -20.99 11.74 -6.62
C VAL A 188 -21.74 11.12 -5.45
N LEU A 189 -23.07 11.00 -5.58
CA LEU A 189 -23.90 10.29 -4.60
C LEU A 189 -23.51 8.81 -4.53
N TYR A 190 -23.38 8.30 -3.30
CA TYR A 190 -23.11 6.89 -3.06
C TYR A 190 -24.34 6.06 -3.45
N ARG A 191 -24.24 5.30 -4.56
CA ARG A 191 -25.29 4.35 -4.97
C ARG A 191 -25.01 3.01 -4.29
N ARG A 192 -25.90 2.61 -3.38
CA ARG A 192 -25.97 1.23 -2.89
C ARG A 192 -26.65 0.33 -3.91
#